data_AF-A0A952B9P6-F1
#
_entry.id   AF-A0A952B9P6-F1
#
_cell.length_a   1.000
_cell.length_b   1.000
_cell.length_c   1.000
_cell.angle_alpha   90.00
_cell.angle_beta   90.00
_cell.angle_gamma   90.00
#
_symmetry.space_group_name_H-M   'P 1'
#
loop_
_entity.id
_entity.type
_entity.pdbx_description
1 polymer ?
#
loop_
_entity_poly.entity_id
_entity_poly.type
_entity_poly.pdbx_seq_one_letter_code
_entity_poly.pdbx_strand_id
1 'polypeptide(L)'
;MSVSDHCKHYRSFTFWPMLIVFLAVSCEYTNVAAGQMSKVTLAVDLACDKISRGDFKSAQEIVRKSITVQSTDIRQLGTIIDEYMAMQARRDDHQNDIHREQKSELDKLRERGFPKDIDDVGKVFTVVLKALEYSSKEQGQALLNDPFVKQTVRQAKHLAAEYESKGRWLDAYAICYSKLTLIYENDNKYSAYAKLLQEKADIAAFIQDNPCQTCQERYDGIEKQMFINAVDFLDSSYVSIIDYRSMAIKGINRCKLLAEVISNPYLDTKNKIRDTRSQAYIAVLTGMLDELNESQVSLSKEKLVDVFERVLVMNESQLGGMGLPPALLIVQFAKGALASLDPYTVIYWPSQAKKFEKALTNQFTGIGIRFSKEDESPKVLSVLPDTPAYHSGLEAG
;
A
#
# COMPACT_ATOMS: atom_id res chain seq x y z
N MET A 1 -16.01 10.52 1.47
CA MET A 1 -14.59 10.92 1.27
C MET A 1 -14.29 10.80 -0.21
N SER A 2 -13.85 11.91 -0.80
CA SER A 2 -13.65 12.12 -2.24
C SER A 2 -12.58 11.17 -2.80
N VAL A 3 -12.84 10.66 -4.01
CA VAL A 3 -11.92 9.87 -4.84
C VAL A 3 -10.78 10.79 -5.29
N SER A 4 -9.68 10.81 -4.53
CA SER A 4 -8.45 11.52 -4.93
C SER A 4 -7.17 10.92 -4.32
N ASP A 5 -7.16 9.61 -4.03
CA ASP A 5 -6.00 8.93 -3.39
C ASP A 5 -5.30 7.91 -4.29
N HIS A 6 -5.38 8.06 -5.62
CA HIS A 6 -4.65 7.21 -6.57
C HIS A 6 -3.72 8.04 -7.46
N CYS A 7 -2.67 8.59 -6.85
CA CYS A 7 -1.45 9.01 -7.54
C CYS A 7 -0.26 8.98 -6.58
N LYS A 8 0.10 7.79 -6.08
CA LYS A 8 1.36 7.56 -5.33
C LYS A 8 2.12 6.35 -5.88
N HIS A 9 2.46 6.41 -7.16
CA HIS A 9 3.51 5.58 -7.75
C HIS A 9 4.11 6.31 -8.96
N TYR A 10 4.83 7.41 -8.71
CA TYR A 10 5.79 8.01 -9.65
C TYR A 10 6.80 8.87 -8.87
N ARG A 11 7.60 8.22 -8.01
CA ARG A 11 8.92 8.76 -7.63
C ARG A 11 9.93 8.07 -8.55
N SER A 12 10.76 8.88 -9.21
CA SER A 12 11.71 8.53 -10.29
C SER A 12 11.11 8.26 -11.67
N PHE A 13 10.54 9.28 -12.31
CA PHE A 13 10.69 9.44 -13.75
C PHE A 13 10.99 10.91 -14.01
N THR A 14 12.14 11.16 -14.59
CA THR A 14 12.56 12.42 -15.20
C THR A 14 11.50 12.87 -16.20
N PHE A 15 10.63 13.79 -15.79
CA PHE A 15 9.68 14.46 -16.69
C PHE A 15 10.47 15.49 -17.52
N TRP A 16 10.98 15.01 -18.65
CA TRP A 16 11.52 15.83 -19.72
C TRP A 16 10.47 15.86 -20.83
N PRO A 17 9.90 17.04 -21.14
CA PRO A 17 9.61 17.28 -22.54
C PRO A 17 9.83 18.74 -22.97
N MET A 18 10.18 18.89 -24.25
CA MET A 18 10.04 20.08 -25.09
C MET A 18 10.93 21.31 -24.79
N LEU A 19 12.25 21.19 -25.01
CA LEU A 19 13.03 22.36 -25.44
C LEU A 19 14.25 22.02 -26.31
N ILE A 20 14.20 20.93 -27.08
CA ILE A 20 15.29 20.53 -27.99
C ILE A 20 14.69 20.14 -29.35
N VAL A 21 14.30 21.12 -30.17
CA VAL A 21 14.09 20.88 -31.63
C VAL A 21 14.50 22.07 -32.50
N PHE A 22 14.56 23.31 -32.03
CA PHE A 22 14.90 24.44 -32.92
C PHE A 22 16.25 25.05 -32.55
N LEU A 23 17.33 24.59 -33.18
CA LEU A 23 18.55 25.36 -33.50
C LEU A 23 19.51 24.45 -34.31
N ALA A 24 19.07 24.05 -35.51
CA ALA A 24 19.91 23.35 -36.48
C ALA A 24 19.57 23.82 -37.90
N VAL A 25 19.82 25.09 -38.23
CA VAL A 25 19.83 25.55 -39.63
C VAL A 25 20.86 26.68 -39.82
N SER A 26 21.70 26.49 -40.85
CA SER A 26 22.52 27.46 -41.59
C SER A 26 23.93 27.75 -41.09
N CYS A 27 24.89 27.03 -41.68
CA CYS A 27 26.31 27.35 -41.66
C CYS A 27 26.74 27.71 -43.09
N GLU A 28 27.14 28.96 -43.36
CA GLU A 28 28.00 29.30 -44.48
C GLU A 28 28.81 30.59 -44.19
N TYR A 29 30.13 30.50 -44.42
CA TYR A 29 31.16 31.56 -44.55
C TYR A 29 31.84 32.23 -43.31
N THR A 30 33.09 31.81 -43.06
CA THR A 30 34.36 32.58 -42.98
C THR A 30 35.31 32.15 -41.83
N ASN A 31 36.57 31.87 -42.19
CA ASN A 31 37.60 31.13 -41.43
C ASN A 31 38.23 31.85 -40.21
N VAL A 32 37.62 32.91 -39.68
CA VAL A 32 37.94 33.43 -38.33
C VAL A 32 36.96 32.85 -37.30
N ALA A 33 35.77 32.39 -37.73
CA ALA A 33 34.72 31.85 -36.88
C ALA A 33 34.94 30.39 -36.43
N ALA A 34 35.73 29.58 -37.15
CA ALA A 34 35.82 28.14 -36.90
C ALA A 34 36.45 27.78 -35.53
N GLY A 35 37.51 28.48 -35.12
CA GLY A 35 38.15 28.25 -33.80
C GLY A 35 37.33 28.78 -32.62
N GLN A 36 36.43 29.74 -32.88
CA GLN A 36 35.56 30.35 -31.88
C GLN A 36 34.25 29.56 -31.74
N MET A 37 33.67 29.07 -32.84
CA MET A 37 32.57 28.09 -32.86
C MET A 37 32.94 26.82 -32.11
N SER A 38 34.13 26.26 -32.36
CA SER A 38 34.59 25.04 -31.66
C SER A 38 34.64 25.22 -30.13
N LYS A 39 35.06 26.40 -29.64
CA LYS A 39 35.08 26.71 -28.19
C LYS A 39 33.69 26.91 -27.61
N VAL A 40 32.77 27.52 -28.37
CA VAL A 40 31.37 27.72 -27.95
C VAL A 40 30.67 26.38 -27.82
N THR A 41 30.76 25.52 -28.84
CA THR A 41 30.15 24.18 -28.82
C THR A 41 30.69 23.35 -27.66
N LEU A 42 32.01 23.33 -27.45
CA LEU A 42 32.62 22.61 -26.33
C LEU A 42 32.11 23.11 -24.97
N ALA A 43 31.99 24.43 -24.78
CA ALA A 43 31.50 25.02 -23.53
C ALA A 43 30.03 24.69 -23.26
N VAL A 44 29.19 24.71 -24.31
CA VAL A 44 27.78 24.32 -24.23
C VAL A 44 27.65 22.84 -23.88
N ASP A 45 28.40 21.96 -24.56
CA ASP A 45 28.37 20.51 -24.30
C ASP A 45 28.81 20.18 -22.86
N LEU A 46 29.90 20.81 -22.39
CA LEU A 46 30.38 20.67 -21.01
C LEU A 46 29.37 21.14 -19.98
N ALA A 47 28.71 22.28 -20.22
CA ALA A 47 27.67 22.78 -19.33
C ALA A 47 26.44 21.86 -19.32
N CYS A 48 26.03 21.33 -20.48
CA CYS A 48 24.91 20.39 -20.61
C CYS A 48 25.20 19.05 -19.91
N ASP A 49 26.42 18.52 -20.01
CA ASP A 49 26.83 17.33 -19.24
C ASP A 49 26.70 17.57 -17.74
N LYS A 50 27.14 18.73 -17.23
CA LYS A 50 26.98 19.09 -15.82
C LYS A 50 25.51 19.18 -15.39
N ILE A 51 24.67 19.81 -16.20
CA ILE A 51 23.21 19.89 -15.97
C ILE A 51 22.58 18.50 -15.93
N SER A 52 22.95 17.60 -16.86
CA SER A 52 22.40 16.24 -16.93
C SER A 52 22.70 15.41 -15.67
N ARG A 53 23.78 15.76 -14.95
CA ARG A 53 24.19 15.15 -13.67
C ARG A 53 23.66 15.90 -12.44
N GLY A 54 22.90 16.97 -12.62
CA GLY A 54 22.35 17.81 -11.55
C GLY A 54 23.32 18.84 -10.97
N ASP A 55 24.50 19.05 -11.57
CA ASP A 55 25.51 19.99 -11.09
C ASP A 55 25.40 21.37 -11.77
N PHE A 56 24.32 22.07 -11.44
CA PHE A 56 24.00 23.38 -12.01
C PHE A 56 24.99 24.48 -11.60
N LYS A 57 25.66 24.35 -10.44
CA LYS A 57 26.69 25.30 -10.00
C LYS A 57 27.92 25.24 -10.91
N SER A 58 28.43 24.04 -11.18
CA SER A 58 29.56 23.88 -12.11
C SER A 58 29.17 24.29 -13.54
N ALA A 59 27.95 23.98 -13.97
CA ALA A 59 27.44 24.43 -15.27
C ALA A 59 27.44 25.96 -15.39
N GLN A 60 26.98 26.66 -14.34
CA GLN A 60 26.97 28.12 -14.27
C GLN A 60 28.40 28.70 -14.35
N GLU A 61 29.38 28.08 -13.67
CA GLU A 61 30.78 28.50 -13.76
C GLU A 61 31.36 28.34 -15.17
N ILE A 62 31.06 27.22 -15.85
CA ILE A 62 31.52 26.96 -17.21
C ILE A 62 30.96 28.01 -18.16
N VAL A 63 29.67 28.32 -18.05
CA VAL A 63 29.01 29.35 -18.86
C VAL A 63 29.61 30.72 -18.57
N ARG A 64 29.77 31.10 -17.30
CA ARG A 64 30.36 32.41 -16.90
C ARG A 64 31.79 32.60 -17.40
N LYS A 65 32.62 31.56 -17.35
CA LYS A 65 33.99 31.59 -17.89
C LYS A 65 34.03 31.76 -19.42
N SER A 66 32.92 31.42 -20.10
CA SER A 66 32.80 31.44 -21.55
C SER A 66 32.04 32.67 -22.09
N ILE A 67 31.52 33.55 -21.21
CA ILE A 67 30.79 34.79 -21.58
C ILE A 67 31.66 35.78 -22.39
N THR A 68 32.99 35.69 -22.28
CA THR A 68 33.93 36.47 -23.10
C THR A 68 33.83 36.16 -24.59
N VAL A 69 33.29 34.99 -24.94
CA VAL A 69 32.91 34.62 -26.29
C VAL A 69 31.50 35.16 -26.51
N GLN A 70 31.31 36.19 -27.34
CA GLN A 70 30.02 36.89 -27.56
C GLN A 70 28.91 36.02 -28.21
N SER A 71 28.80 34.74 -27.88
CA SER A 71 27.76 33.82 -28.35
C SER A 71 26.41 34.12 -27.71
N THR A 72 25.35 34.06 -28.51
CA THR A 72 23.95 34.10 -28.08
C THR A 72 23.56 32.88 -27.26
N ASP A 73 24.05 31.71 -27.65
CA ASP A 73 23.67 30.41 -27.07
C ASP A 73 24.21 30.28 -25.65
N ILE A 74 25.45 30.73 -25.41
CA ILE A 74 26.07 30.78 -24.06
C ILE A 74 25.28 31.72 -23.14
N ARG A 75 24.78 32.85 -23.66
CA ARG A 75 23.95 33.78 -22.87
C ARG A 75 22.58 33.21 -22.55
N GLN A 76 21.93 32.58 -23.53
CA GLN A 76 20.64 31.91 -23.32
C GLN A 76 20.77 30.78 -22.29
N LEU A 77 21.79 29.93 -22.44
CA LEU A 77 22.06 28.85 -21.48
C LEU A 77 22.36 29.39 -20.08
N GLY A 78 23.12 30.47 -19.96
CA GLY A 78 23.37 31.15 -18.69
C GLY A 78 22.10 31.67 -18.03
N THR A 79 21.20 32.27 -18.83
CA THR A 79 19.90 32.77 -18.36
C THR A 79 19.03 31.62 -17.84
N ILE A 80 18.96 30.50 -18.56
CA ILE A 80 18.20 29.32 -18.14
C ILE A 80 18.75 28.73 -16.83
N ILE A 81 20.07 28.62 -16.69
CA ILE A 81 20.71 28.13 -15.46
C ILE A 81 20.43 29.08 -14.29
N ASP A 82 20.54 30.39 -14.50
CA ASP A 82 20.27 31.41 -13.48
C ASP A 82 18.80 31.38 -13.03
N GLU A 83 17.86 31.27 -13.97
CA GLU A 83 16.43 31.13 -13.68
C GLU A 83 16.13 29.84 -12.90
N TYR A 84 16.72 28.71 -13.31
CA TYR A 84 16.58 27.45 -12.61
C TYR A 84 17.11 27.54 -11.17
N MET A 85 18.31 28.10 -10.99
CA MET A 85 18.90 28.28 -9.67
C MET A 85 18.07 29.22 -8.78
N ALA A 86 17.49 30.29 -9.35
CA ALA A 86 16.57 31.17 -8.64
C ALA A 86 15.27 30.44 -8.24
N MET A 87 14.74 29.56 -9.10
CA MET A 87 13.60 28.70 -8.74
C MET A 87 13.97 27.72 -7.63
N GLN A 88 15.16 27.14 -7.67
CA GLN A 88 15.64 26.22 -6.64
C GLN A 88 15.79 26.93 -5.30
N ALA A 89 16.40 28.12 -5.27
CA ALA A 89 16.50 28.93 -4.05
C ALA A 89 15.13 29.26 -3.47
N ARG A 90 14.15 29.67 -4.30
CA ARG A 90 12.77 29.90 -3.84
C ARG A 90 12.10 28.65 -3.28
N ARG A 91 12.37 27.46 -3.86
CA ARG A 91 11.87 26.19 -3.33
C ARG A 91 12.49 25.86 -1.98
N ASP A 92 13.79 26.05 -1.84
CA ASP A 92 14.51 25.82 -0.59
C ASP A 92 14.01 26.77 0.52
N ASP A 93 13.81 28.05 0.19
CA ASP A 93 13.23 29.05 1.11
C ASP A 93 11.81 28.65 1.54
N HIS A 94 10.95 28.30 0.58
CA HIS A 94 9.58 27.86 0.85
C HIS A 94 9.52 26.59 1.72
N GLN A 95 10.40 25.61 1.45
CA GLN A 95 10.54 24.41 2.27
C GLN A 95 10.94 24.75 3.70
N ASN A 96 11.92 25.64 3.87
CA ASN A 96 12.37 26.08 5.20
C ASN A 96 11.28 26.86 5.96
N ASP A 97 10.48 27.67 5.27
CA ASP A 97 9.36 28.41 5.87
C ASP A 97 8.27 27.46 6.36
N ILE A 98 7.84 26.50 5.52
CA ILE A 98 6.86 25.48 5.93
C ILE A 98 7.41 24.65 7.09
N HIS A 99 8.67 24.21 7.01
CA HIS A 99 9.28 23.42 8.08
C HIS A 99 9.29 24.19 9.41
N ARG A 100 9.57 25.50 9.38
CA ARG A 100 9.53 26.38 10.57
C ARG A 100 8.12 26.54 11.12
N GLU A 101 7.13 26.72 10.25
CA GLU A 101 5.71 26.78 10.62
C GLU A 101 5.29 25.48 11.33
N GLN A 102 5.56 24.33 10.71
CA GLN A 102 5.18 23.04 11.30
C GLN A 102 5.91 22.77 12.62
N LYS A 103 7.16 23.23 12.77
CA LYS A 103 7.86 23.17 14.05
C LYS A 103 7.17 24.02 15.13
N SER A 104 6.71 25.22 14.78
CA SER A 104 5.93 26.05 15.70
C SER A 104 4.60 25.40 16.09
N GLU A 105 3.90 24.77 15.14
CA GLU A 105 2.69 24.00 15.44
C GLU A 105 2.98 22.80 16.35
N LEU A 106 4.10 22.11 16.15
CA LEU A 106 4.53 21.02 17.03
C LEU A 106 4.80 21.52 18.46
N ASP A 107 5.42 22.69 18.60
CA ASP A 107 5.64 23.32 19.91
C ASP A 107 4.32 23.72 20.58
N LYS A 108 3.34 24.26 19.84
CA LYS A 108 1.98 24.52 20.37
C LYS A 108 1.30 23.24 20.86
N LEU A 109 1.44 22.13 20.13
CA LEU A 109 0.90 20.84 20.56
C LEU A 109 1.63 20.33 21.82
N ARG A 110 2.94 20.54 21.92
CA ARG A 110 3.73 20.21 23.11
C ARG A 110 3.29 21.00 24.34
N GLU A 111 2.99 22.30 24.20
CA GLU A 111 2.50 23.16 25.27
C GLU A 111 1.13 22.73 25.82
N ARG A 112 0.27 22.16 24.96
CA ARG A 112 -1.03 21.59 25.37
C ARG A 112 -0.89 20.31 26.19
N GLY A 113 0.30 19.72 26.23
CA GLY A 113 0.63 18.54 27.01
C GLY A 113 0.83 17.29 26.16
N PHE A 114 1.09 16.19 26.86
CA PHE A 114 1.37 14.91 26.21
C PHE A 114 0.09 14.33 25.56
N PRO A 115 0.11 13.90 24.28
CA PRO A 115 -1.05 13.31 23.61
C PRO A 115 -1.52 12.06 24.36
N LYS A 116 -2.81 12.01 24.72
CA LYS A 116 -3.38 10.92 25.53
C LYS A 116 -4.20 9.95 24.69
N ASP A 117 -4.96 10.47 23.73
CA ASP A 117 -5.88 9.72 22.89
C ASP A 117 -5.48 9.75 21.40
N ILE A 118 -6.32 9.15 20.57
CA ILE A 118 -6.08 8.96 19.13
C ILE A 118 -6.15 10.27 18.36
N ASP A 119 -7.03 11.18 18.78
CA ASP A 119 -7.22 12.46 18.09
C ASP A 119 -5.98 13.33 18.31
N ASP A 120 -5.46 13.36 19.53
CA ASP A 120 -4.24 14.09 19.85
C ASP A 120 -3.01 13.48 19.17
N VAL A 121 -2.86 12.15 19.20
CA VAL A 121 -1.81 11.45 18.43
C VAL A 121 -1.94 11.76 16.93
N GLY A 122 -3.17 11.77 16.40
CA GLY A 122 -3.47 12.06 15.00
C GLY A 122 -3.05 13.47 14.58
N LYS A 123 -3.32 14.48 15.41
CA LYS A 123 -2.88 15.86 15.19
C LYS A 123 -1.36 15.96 15.13
N VAL A 124 -0.66 15.36 16.12
CA VAL A 124 0.81 15.38 16.16
C VAL A 124 1.39 14.69 14.93
N PHE A 125 0.93 13.49 14.57
CA PHE A 125 1.41 12.79 13.38
C PHE A 125 1.15 13.55 12.08
N THR A 126 0.04 14.29 11.98
CA THR A 126 -0.24 15.13 10.80
C THR A 126 0.79 16.25 10.68
N VAL A 127 1.11 16.94 11.77
CA VAL A 127 2.13 17.99 11.79
C VAL A 127 3.52 17.41 11.49
N VAL A 128 3.87 16.27 12.08
CA VAL A 128 5.16 15.58 11.83
C VAL A 128 5.29 15.17 10.37
N LEU A 129 4.26 14.58 9.76
CA LEU A 129 4.29 14.18 8.36
C LEU A 129 4.49 15.38 7.42
N LYS A 130 3.78 16.47 7.66
CA LYS A 130 3.98 17.72 6.90
C LYS A 130 5.38 18.26 7.11
N ALA A 131 5.87 18.32 8.35
CA ALA A 131 7.22 18.79 8.65
C ALA A 131 8.30 17.94 7.96
N LEU A 132 8.10 16.62 7.87
CA LEU A 132 8.99 15.70 7.17
C LEU A 132 9.01 15.91 5.66
N GLU A 133 7.84 16.13 5.05
CA GLU A 133 7.69 16.33 3.60
C GLU A 133 8.52 17.49 3.06
N TYR A 134 8.67 18.56 3.85
CA TYR A 134 9.43 19.76 3.48
C TYR A 134 10.79 19.87 4.17
N SER A 135 11.27 18.82 4.84
CA SER A 135 12.54 18.84 5.57
C SER A 135 13.71 18.34 4.74
N SER A 136 14.90 18.94 4.97
CA SER A 136 16.17 18.31 4.57
C SER A 136 16.37 16.98 5.31
N LYS A 137 17.31 16.16 4.85
CA LYS A 137 17.63 14.88 5.50
C LYS A 137 18.03 15.06 6.98
N GLU A 138 18.82 16.09 7.27
CA GLU A 138 19.28 16.43 8.62
C GLU A 138 18.13 16.94 9.49
N GLN A 139 17.29 17.83 8.96
CA GLN A 139 16.11 18.36 9.64
C GLN A 139 15.12 17.23 9.97
N GLY A 140 14.85 16.34 9.01
CA GLY A 140 13.99 15.18 9.23
C GLY A 140 14.54 14.24 10.29
N GLN A 141 15.85 13.95 10.26
CA GLN A 141 16.48 13.11 11.28
C GLN A 141 16.44 13.75 12.67
N ALA A 142 16.60 15.07 12.78
CA ALA A 142 16.46 15.79 14.04
C ALA A 142 15.02 15.73 14.57
N LEU A 143 14.03 15.91 13.70
CA LEU A 143 12.60 15.81 14.04
C LEU A 143 12.23 14.40 14.52
N LEU A 144 12.68 13.35 13.83
CA LEU A 144 12.46 11.96 14.25
C LEU A 144 13.17 11.61 15.57
N ASN A 145 14.22 12.36 15.92
CA ASN A 145 14.94 12.20 17.17
C ASN A 145 14.35 13.02 18.33
N ASP A 146 13.41 13.91 18.05
CA ASP A 146 12.76 14.75 19.05
C ASP A 146 12.07 13.89 20.13
N PRO A 147 12.30 14.16 21.44
CA PRO A 147 11.73 13.37 22.52
C PRO A 147 10.20 13.33 22.52
N PHE A 148 9.54 14.44 22.18
CA PHE A 148 8.08 14.53 22.13
C PHE A 148 7.52 13.67 21.00
N VAL A 149 8.16 13.67 19.82
CA VAL A 149 7.80 12.79 18.70
C VAL A 149 7.99 11.32 19.08
N LYS A 150 9.16 10.95 19.63
CA LYS A 150 9.43 9.58 20.09
C LYS A 150 8.46 9.10 21.15
N GLN A 151 8.04 9.97 22.06
CA GLN A 151 7.07 9.63 23.08
C GLN A 151 5.66 9.50 22.49
N THR A 152 5.28 10.35 21.54
CA THR A 152 4.03 10.24 20.78
C THR A 152 3.95 8.92 20.02
N VAL A 153 5.03 8.50 19.36
CA VAL A 153 5.11 7.20 18.68
C VAL A 153 4.90 6.04 19.67
N ARG A 154 5.49 6.13 20.87
CA ARG A 154 5.27 5.12 21.93
C ARG A 154 3.81 5.06 22.36
N GLN A 155 3.16 6.21 22.55
CA GLN A 155 1.73 6.26 22.88
C GLN A 155 0.85 5.71 21.77
N ALA A 156 1.14 6.06 20.51
CA ALA A 156 0.41 5.54 19.36
C ALA A 156 0.48 4.00 19.30
N LYS A 157 1.66 3.43 19.55
CA LYS A 157 1.84 1.97 19.61
C LYS A 157 1.10 1.35 20.79
N HIS A 158 1.07 2.00 21.95
CA HIS A 158 0.30 1.53 23.11
C HIS A 158 -1.21 1.50 22.80
N LEU A 159 -1.75 2.60 22.25
CA LEU A 159 -3.15 2.67 21.82
C LEU A 159 -3.46 1.61 20.75
N ALA A 160 -2.59 1.47 19.75
CA ALA A 160 -2.75 0.44 18.72
C ALA A 160 -2.78 -0.98 19.30
N ALA A 161 -1.90 -1.29 20.27
CA ALA A 161 -1.90 -2.59 20.93
C ALA A 161 -3.23 -2.90 21.65
N GLU A 162 -3.90 -1.88 22.21
CA GLU A 162 -5.23 -2.04 22.79
C GLU A 162 -6.25 -2.46 21.73
N TYR A 163 -6.26 -1.81 20.56
CA TYR A 163 -7.11 -2.20 19.43
C TYR A 163 -6.79 -3.61 18.93
N GLU A 164 -5.51 -3.96 18.78
CA GLU A 164 -5.08 -5.29 18.36
C GLU A 164 -5.56 -6.38 19.33
N SER A 165 -5.48 -6.13 20.65
CA SER A 165 -5.95 -7.08 21.67
C SER A 165 -7.46 -7.35 21.54
N LYS A 166 -8.22 -6.35 21.08
CA LYS A 166 -9.67 -6.41 20.85
C LYS A 166 -10.05 -6.93 19.45
N GLY A 167 -9.10 -7.44 18.67
CA GLY A 167 -9.34 -7.92 17.30
C GLY A 167 -9.63 -6.80 16.30
N ARG A 168 -9.36 -5.54 16.66
CA ARG A 168 -9.56 -4.35 15.84
C ARG A 168 -8.29 -3.99 15.06
N TRP A 169 -7.80 -4.94 14.27
CA TRP A 169 -6.53 -4.79 13.55
C TRP A 169 -6.55 -3.68 12.49
N LEU A 170 -7.69 -3.45 11.83
CA LEU A 170 -7.82 -2.37 10.86
C LEU A 170 -7.69 -1.00 11.53
N ASP A 171 -8.24 -0.84 12.75
CA ASP A 171 -8.08 0.39 13.52
C ASP A 171 -6.63 0.59 13.94
N ALA A 172 -5.97 -0.44 14.48
CA ALA A 172 -4.55 -0.38 14.84
C ALA A 172 -3.66 0.00 13.64
N TYR A 173 -3.95 -0.54 12.46
CA TYR A 173 -3.32 -0.14 11.20
C TYR A 173 -3.59 1.33 10.88
N ALA A 174 -4.86 1.74 10.85
CA ALA A 174 -5.28 3.06 10.39
C ALA A 174 -4.76 4.19 11.31
N ILE A 175 -4.85 4.00 12.63
CA ILE A 175 -4.50 5.05 13.59
C ILE A 175 -3.00 5.22 13.79
N CYS A 176 -2.22 4.14 13.62
CA CYS A 176 -0.81 4.09 13.98
C CYS A 176 0.07 3.63 12.81
N TYR A 177 0.01 2.36 12.43
CA TYR A 177 1.05 1.78 11.58
C TYR A 177 1.06 2.30 10.14
N SER A 178 -0.09 2.72 9.58
CA SER A 178 -0.17 3.42 8.29
C SER A 178 0.67 4.72 8.29
N LYS A 179 0.59 5.48 9.38
CA LYS A 179 1.33 6.73 9.59
C LYS A 179 2.79 6.45 9.88
N LEU A 180 3.12 5.43 10.68
CA LEU A 180 4.51 5.07 10.97
C LEU A 180 5.25 4.62 9.71
N THR A 181 4.59 3.94 8.76
CA THR A 181 5.19 3.64 7.45
C THR A 181 5.56 4.90 6.67
N LEU A 182 4.77 5.98 6.79
CA LEU A 182 5.06 7.25 6.12
C LEU A 182 6.13 8.07 6.87
N ILE A 183 6.09 8.09 8.21
CA ILE A 183 7.05 8.80 9.06
C ILE A 183 8.45 8.14 8.97
N TYR A 184 8.51 6.82 8.88
CA TYR A 184 9.74 6.03 8.84
C TYR A 184 9.83 5.24 7.52
N GLU A 185 9.81 5.94 6.37
CA GLU A 185 9.79 5.34 5.02
C GLU A 185 10.91 4.31 4.79
N ASN A 186 12.08 4.51 5.40
CA ASN A 186 13.25 3.63 5.27
C ASN A 186 13.28 2.46 6.28
N ASP A 187 12.33 2.39 7.21
CA ASP A 187 12.27 1.36 8.24
C ASP A 187 11.23 0.30 7.89
N ASN A 188 11.71 -0.78 7.29
CA ASN A 188 10.89 -1.88 6.80
C ASN A 188 10.07 -2.60 7.89
N LYS A 189 10.41 -2.43 9.18
CA LYS A 189 9.67 -3.07 10.27
C LYS A 189 8.25 -2.54 10.37
N TYR A 190 8.04 -1.24 10.10
CA TYR A 190 6.72 -0.63 10.18
C TYR A 190 5.85 -1.02 9.00
N SER A 191 6.40 -1.05 7.78
CA SER A 191 5.66 -1.53 6.60
C SER A 191 5.33 -3.01 6.71
N ALA A 192 6.26 -3.84 7.20
CA ALA A 192 6.01 -5.26 7.44
C ALA A 192 4.90 -5.49 8.48
N TYR A 193 4.94 -4.77 9.60
CA TYR A 193 3.91 -4.88 10.63
C TYR A 193 2.56 -4.30 10.17
N ALA A 194 2.56 -3.20 9.44
CA ALA A 194 1.35 -2.63 8.83
C ALA A 194 0.66 -3.65 7.91
N LYS A 195 1.44 -4.35 7.07
CA LYS A 195 0.95 -5.42 6.21
C LYS A 195 0.37 -6.58 7.03
N LEU A 196 1.04 -7.01 8.09
CA LEU A 196 0.52 -8.05 8.99
C LEU A 196 -0.85 -7.66 9.58
N LEU A 197 -1.02 -6.41 10.02
CA LEU A 197 -2.31 -5.93 10.55
C LEU A 197 -3.41 -5.91 9.49
N GLN A 198 -3.09 -5.49 8.26
CA GLN A 198 -4.03 -5.56 7.14
C GLN A 198 -4.41 -7.00 6.81
N GLU A 199 -3.46 -7.93 6.85
CA GLU A 199 -3.73 -9.34 6.64
C GLU A 199 -4.66 -9.91 7.72
N LYS A 200 -4.42 -9.58 9.00
CA LYS A 200 -5.32 -9.96 10.10
C LYS A 200 -6.71 -9.35 9.94
N ALA A 201 -6.79 -8.09 9.53
CA ALA A 201 -8.05 -7.40 9.27
C ALA A 201 -8.83 -8.04 8.11
N ASP A 202 -8.18 -8.43 7.01
CA ASP A 202 -8.83 -9.14 5.90
C ASP A 202 -9.39 -10.49 6.35
N ILE A 203 -8.66 -11.25 7.17
CA ILE A 203 -9.17 -12.50 7.74
C ILE A 203 -10.38 -12.22 8.62
N ALA A 204 -10.29 -11.26 9.55
CA ALA A 204 -11.35 -10.91 10.48
C ALA A 204 -12.63 -10.51 9.73
N ALA A 205 -12.48 -9.64 8.72
CA ALA A 205 -13.58 -9.24 7.85
C ALA A 205 -14.17 -10.45 7.11
N PHE A 206 -13.33 -11.41 6.69
CA PHE A 206 -13.76 -12.63 5.99
C PHE A 206 -14.52 -13.61 6.87
N ILE A 207 -14.33 -13.61 8.20
CA ILE A 207 -14.99 -14.54 9.13
C ILE A 207 -16.17 -13.94 9.89
N GLN A 208 -16.34 -12.61 9.86
CA GLN A 208 -17.46 -11.91 10.51
C GLN A 208 -18.60 -11.64 9.54
N ASP A 209 -19.84 -11.87 9.98
CA ASP A 209 -21.03 -11.47 9.22
C ASP A 209 -21.00 -9.96 8.95
N ASN A 210 -21.46 -9.55 7.76
CA ASN A 210 -21.73 -8.14 7.45
C ASN A 210 -23.19 -7.97 7.01
N PRO A 211 -23.73 -6.74 6.94
CA PRO A 211 -25.14 -6.51 6.62
C PRO A 211 -25.61 -7.10 5.28
N CYS A 212 -24.68 -7.31 4.34
CA CYS A 212 -24.99 -7.75 2.98
C CYS A 212 -24.81 -9.26 2.77
N GLN A 213 -24.02 -9.94 3.62
CA GLN A 213 -23.68 -11.35 3.47
C GLN A 213 -23.13 -11.93 4.77
N THR A 214 -23.57 -13.13 5.10
CA THR A 214 -23.02 -13.92 6.20
C THR A 214 -21.69 -14.56 5.83
N CYS A 215 -20.94 -14.90 6.86
CA CYS A 215 -19.77 -15.76 6.84
C CYS A 215 -20.04 -17.06 6.07
N GLN A 216 -21.10 -17.79 6.42
CA GLN A 216 -21.46 -19.06 5.78
C GLN A 216 -21.73 -18.92 4.27
N GLU A 217 -22.48 -17.90 3.86
CA GLU A 217 -22.77 -17.64 2.44
C GLU A 217 -21.52 -17.31 1.61
N ARG A 218 -20.43 -16.85 2.24
CA ARG A 218 -19.18 -16.59 1.51
C ARG A 218 -18.47 -17.87 1.12
N TYR A 219 -18.55 -18.91 1.95
CA TYR A 219 -17.85 -20.17 1.72
C TYR A 219 -18.70 -21.23 1.02
N ASP A 220 -19.98 -20.93 0.79
CA ASP A 220 -20.90 -21.86 0.15
C ASP A 220 -20.39 -22.28 -1.25
N GLY A 221 -20.43 -23.59 -1.50
CA GLY A 221 -19.95 -24.21 -2.72
C GLY A 221 -18.43 -24.22 -2.94
N ILE A 222 -17.62 -23.79 -1.97
CA ILE A 222 -16.15 -23.83 -2.12
C ILE A 222 -15.64 -25.25 -1.91
N GLU A 223 -14.94 -25.76 -2.91
CA GLU A 223 -14.36 -27.11 -2.92
C GLU A 223 -12.85 -27.06 -3.18
N LYS A 224 -12.11 -28.04 -2.63
CA LYS A 224 -10.64 -28.09 -2.76
C LYS A 224 -10.19 -28.16 -4.22
N GLN A 225 -11.00 -28.78 -5.09
CA GLN A 225 -10.70 -28.94 -6.51
C GLN A 225 -10.60 -27.58 -7.23
N MET A 226 -11.28 -26.54 -6.74
CA MET A 226 -11.19 -25.20 -7.32
C MET A 226 -9.77 -24.62 -7.21
N PHE A 227 -9.09 -24.83 -6.08
CA PHE A 227 -7.70 -24.40 -5.92
C PHE A 227 -6.74 -25.27 -6.77
N ILE A 228 -6.96 -26.58 -6.80
CA ILE A 228 -6.14 -27.51 -7.60
C ILE A 228 -6.22 -27.14 -9.09
N ASN A 229 -7.43 -26.92 -9.62
CA ASN A 229 -7.64 -26.50 -11.00
C ASN A 229 -6.99 -25.13 -11.29
N ALA A 230 -7.03 -24.20 -10.34
CA ALA A 230 -6.38 -22.90 -10.49
C ALA A 230 -4.85 -23.05 -10.57
N VAL A 231 -4.26 -23.92 -9.75
CA VAL A 231 -2.83 -24.24 -9.80
C VAL A 231 -2.45 -24.92 -11.12
N ASP A 232 -3.27 -25.85 -11.61
CA ASP A 232 -3.07 -26.49 -12.93
C ASP A 232 -3.10 -25.46 -14.09
N PHE A 233 -4.03 -24.51 -14.01
CA PHE A 233 -4.11 -23.43 -14.99
C PHE A 233 -2.87 -22.53 -14.94
N LEU A 234 -2.43 -22.15 -13.74
CA LEU A 234 -1.25 -21.30 -13.55
C LEU A 234 0.02 -21.97 -14.08
N ASP A 235 0.21 -23.27 -13.84
CA ASP A 235 1.38 -24.02 -14.30
C ASP A 235 1.57 -23.97 -15.84
N SER A 236 0.45 -23.92 -16.57
CA SER A 236 0.46 -23.90 -18.04
C SER A 236 0.38 -22.50 -18.65
N SER A 237 -0.13 -21.51 -17.92
CA SER A 237 -0.56 -20.22 -18.50
C SER A 237 0.05 -18.99 -17.83
N TYR A 238 0.80 -19.15 -16.73
CA TYR A 238 1.40 -18.01 -16.04
C TYR A 238 2.65 -17.50 -16.77
N VAL A 239 2.83 -16.18 -16.76
CA VAL A 239 3.84 -15.49 -17.60
C VAL A 239 5.28 -15.79 -17.16
N SER A 240 5.50 -15.98 -15.85
CA SER A 240 6.81 -16.25 -15.28
C SER A 240 6.89 -17.63 -14.67
N ILE A 241 8.11 -18.13 -14.45
CA ILE A 241 8.33 -19.37 -13.69
C ILE A 241 7.74 -19.18 -12.28
N ILE A 242 6.90 -20.12 -11.88
CA ILE A 242 6.24 -20.09 -10.57
C ILE A 242 7.18 -20.65 -9.50
N ASP A 243 7.34 -19.90 -8.41
CA ASP A 243 7.96 -20.38 -7.18
C ASP A 243 6.91 -21.04 -6.27
N TYR A 244 6.67 -22.33 -6.51
CA TYR A 244 5.72 -23.13 -5.73
C TYR A 244 6.09 -23.25 -4.25
N ARG A 245 7.38 -23.13 -3.91
CA ARG A 245 7.83 -23.12 -2.51
C ARG A 245 7.37 -21.85 -1.81
N SER A 246 7.56 -20.70 -2.44
CA SER A 246 7.05 -19.42 -1.94
C SER A 246 5.52 -19.43 -1.81
N MET A 247 4.81 -20.03 -2.78
CA MET A 247 3.35 -20.25 -2.68
C MET A 247 2.98 -21.09 -1.45
N ALA A 248 3.62 -22.24 -1.25
CA ALA A 248 3.34 -23.14 -0.12
C ALA A 248 3.60 -22.44 1.22
N ILE A 249 4.74 -21.76 1.35
CA ILE A 249 5.12 -21.03 2.57
C ILE A 249 4.10 -19.92 2.88
N LYS A 250 3.72 -19.11 1.89
CA LYS A 250 2.73 -18.04 2.11
C LYS A 250 1.33 -18.61 2.39
N GLY A 251 0.94 -19.71 1.75
CA GLY A 251 -0.31 -20.42 2.04
C GLY A 251 -0.38 -20.91 3.49
N ILE A 252 0.67 -21.60 3.97
CA ILE A 252 0.73 -22.07 5.37
C ILE A 252 0.75 -20.90 6.35
N ASN A 253 1.57 -19.87 6.10
CA ASN A 253 1.62 -18.68 6.97
C ASN A 253 0.26 -17.99 7.07
N ARG A 254 -0.51 -17.96 5.98
CA ARG A 254 -1.87 -17.41 5.99
C ARG A 254 -2.83 -18.26 6.83
N CYS A 255 -2.70 -19.58 6.82
CA CYS A 255 -3.45 -20.47 7.72
C CYS A 255 -3.03 -20.34 9.19
N LYS A 256 -1.75 -20.09 9.48
CA LYS A 256 -1.29 -19.74 10.85
C LYS A 256 -1.94 -18.44 11.32
N LEU A 257 -1.95 -17.43 10.45
CA LEU A 257 -2.58 -16.15 10.76
C LEU A 257 -4.09 -16.28 10.98
N LEU A 258 -4.75 -17.16 10.22
CA LEU A 258 -6.16 -17.51 10.43
C LEU A 258 -6.40 -18.09 11.82
N ALA A 259 -5.55 -19.03 12.25
CA ALA A 259 -5.63 -19.61 13.59
C ALA A 259 -5.47 -18.56 14.69
N GLU A 260 -4.50 -17.63 14.55
CA GLU A 260 -4.32 -16.51 15.49
C GLU A 260 -5.55 -15.60 15.55
N VAL A 261 -6.09 -15.23 14.40
CA VAL A 261 -7.23 -14.30 14.30
C VAL A 261 -8.48 -14.93 14.93
N ILE A 262 -8.81 -16.17 14.58
CA ILE A 262 -9.98 -16.89 15.10
C ILE A 262 -9.90 -17.07 16.63
N SER A 263 -8.70 -17.22 17.18
CA SER A 263 -8.51 -17.35 18.63
C SER A 263 -8.76 -16.09 19.43
N ASN A 264 -8.91 -14.93 18.77
CA ASN A 264 -9.18 -13.70 19.50
C ASN A 264 -10.60 -13.72 20.12
N PRO A 265 -10.74 -13.60 21.45
CA PRO A 265 -12.02 -13.76 22.14
C PRO A 265 -13.02 -12.64 21.88
N TYR A 266 -12.58 -11.50 21.32
CA TYR A 266 -13.44 -10.36 20.99
C TYR A 266 -14.09 -10.47 19.62
N LEU A 267 -13.70 -11.45 18.79
CA LEU A 267 -14.41 -11.70 17.54
C LEU A 267 -15.69 -12.49 17.81
N ASP A 268 -16.82 -11.94 17.37
CA ASP A 268 -18.09 -12.66 17.34
C ASP A 268 -18.06 -13.72 16.22
N THR A 269 -17.33 -14.79 16.48
CA THR A 269 -17.41 -16.01 15.72
C THR A 269 -18.44 -16.87 16.43
N LYS A 270 -19.64 -17.01 15.84
CA LYS A 270 -20.71 -17.91 16.34
C LYS A 270 -20.20 -19.32 16.68
N ASN A 271 -19.06 -19.71 16.12
CA ASN A 271 -18.26 -20.86 16.52
C ASN A 271 -17.13 -20.42 17.46
N LYS A 272 -17.35 -20.44 18.79
CA LYS A 272 -16.30 -20.31 19.80
C LYS A 272 -15.30 -21.48 19.67
N ILE A 273 -14.38 -21.37 18.72
CA ILE A 273 -13.27 -22.30 18.55
C ILE A 273 -12.35 -22.05 19.73
N ARG A 274 -12.47 -22.90 20.75
CA ARG A 274 -11.74 -22.77 22.02
C ARG A 274 -10.24 -22.59 21.76
N ASP A 275 -9.71 -21.52 22.36
CA ASP A 275 -8.31 -21.05 22.35
C ASP A 275 -7.25 -22.15 22.55
N THR A 276 -7.58 -23.23 23.27
CA THR A 276 -6.61 -24.30 23.59
C THR A 276 -6.10 -25.10 22.40
N ARG A 277 -6.78 -25.08 21.24
CA ARG A 277 -6.36 -25.85 20.06
C ARG A 277 -5.61 -25.05 19.00
N SER A 278 -5.65 -23.73 19.04
CA SER A 278 -4.98 -22.90 18.03
C SER A 278 -3.46 -22.98 18.12
N GLN A 279 -2.90 -22.94 19.33
CA GLN A 279 -1.46 -23.04 19.53
C GLN A 279 -0.91 -24.39 19.06
N ALA A 280 -1.65 -25.49 19.31
CA ALA A 280 -1.29 -26.81 18.81
C ALA A 280 -1.31 -26.85 17.27
N TYR A 281 -2.34 -26.28 16.64
CA TYR A 281 -2.42 -26.22 15.18
C TYR A 281 -1.34 -25.32 14.56
N ILE A 282 -1.06 -24.16 15.17
CA ILE A 282 0.04 -23.27 14.77
C ILE A 282 1.39 -24.01 14.87
N ALA A 283 1.60 -24.83 15.90
CA ALA A 283 2.81 -25.65 16.03
C ALA A 283 2.90 -26.70 14.90
N VAL A 284 1.80 -27.38 14.57
CA VAL A 284 1.74 -28.33 13.43
C VAL A 284 2.10 -27.63 12.12
N LEU A 285 1.49 -26.47 11.84
CA LEU A 285 1.78 -25.68 10.65
C LEU A 285 3.21 -25.13 10.64
N THR A 286 3.79 -24.84 11.81
CA THR A 286 5.19 -24.41 11.93
C THR A 286 6.13 -25.56 11.59
N GLY A 287 5.89 -26.78 12.08
CA GLY A 287 6.67 -27.95 11.67
C GLY A 287 6.63 -28.20 10.16
N MET A 288 5.47 -27.99 9.52
CA MET A 288 5.36 -28.05 8.05
C MET A 288 6.21 -26.98 7.35
N LEU A 289 6.29 -25.77 7.89
CA LEU A 289 7.15 -24.70 7.35
C LEU A 289 8.63 -25.02 7.52
N ASP A 290 9.02 -25.58 8.67
CA ASP A 290 10.40 -25.94 8.95
C ASP A 290 10.86 -27.05 7.99
N GLU A 291 10.07 -28.11 7.82
CA GLU A 291 10.30 -29.17 6.81
C GLU A 291 10.47 -28.60 5.39
N LEU A 292 9.64 -27.63 5.02
CA LEU A 292 9.77 -26.95 3.73
C LEU A 292 11.09 -26.20 3.66
N ASN A 293 11.38 -25.32 4.62
CA ASN A 293 12.58 -24.46 4.60
C ASN A 293 13.90 -25.26 4.61
N GLU A 294 13.93 -26.43 5.25
CA GLU A 294 15.11 -27.31 5.29
C GLU A 294 15.34 -28.07 3.98
N SER A 295 14.29 -28.33 3.22
CA SER A 295 14.39 -29.04 1.93
C SER A 295 15.10 -28.19 0.88
N GLN A 296 16.19 -28.72 0.31
CA GLN A 296 16.96 -28.10 -0.79
C GLN A 296 16.37 -28.38 -2.19
N VAL A 297 15.34 -29.23 -2.28
CA VAL A 297 14.78 -29.67 -3.57
C VAL A 297 13.80 -28.63 -4.11
N SER A 298 13.87 -28.27 -5.40
CA SER A 298 12.85 -27.41 -6.02
C SER A 298 11.45 -28.01 -5.85
N LEU A 299 10.50 -27.22 -5.36
CA LEU A 299 9.16 -27.69 -5.07
C LEU A 299 8.32 -27.68 -6.36
N SER A 300 7.71 -28.81 -6.73
CA SER A 300 6.85 -28.92 -7.91
C SER A 300 5.40 -28.56 -7.61
N LYS A 301 4.58 -28.40 -8.65
CA LYS A 301 3.14 -28.20 -8.55
C LYS A 301 2.46 -29.29 -7.70
N GLU A 302 2.80 -30.55 -7.94
CA GLU A 302 2.26 -31.71 -7.22
C GLU A 302 2.58 -31.60 -5.74
N LYS A 303 3.81 -31.17 -5.41
CA LYS A 303 4.21 -30.99 -4.02
C LYS A 303 3.49 -29.82 -3.34
N LEU A 304 3.13 -28.76 -4.07
CA LEU A 304 2.28 -27.69 -3.54
C LEU A 304 0.88 -28.24 -3.20
N VAL A 305 0.31 -29.06 -4.08
CA VAL A 305 -0.98 -29.73 -3.85
C VAL A 305 -0.91 -30.66 -2.64
N ASP A 306 0.15 -31.47 -2.51
CA ASP A 306 0.38 -32.31 -1.32
C ASP A 306 0.38 -31.48 -0.01
N VAL A 307 1.08 -30.35 -0.02
CA VAL A 307 1.17 -29.45 1.15
C VAL A 307 -0.20 -28.89 1.49
N PHE A 308 -0.93 -28.42 0.48
CA PHE A 308 -2.30 -27.93 0.64
C PHE A 308 -3.23 -29.00 1.23
N GLU A 309 -3.22 -30.22 0.69
CA GLU A 309 -4.05 -31.31 1.22
C GLU A 309 -3.65 -31.70 2.64
N ARG A 310 -2.35 -31.72 2.95
CA ARG A 310 -1.85 -31.96 4.32
C ARG A 310 -2.36 -30.91 5.30
N VAL A 311 -2.44 -29.63 4.92
CA VAL A 311 -3.03 -28.57 5.77
C VAL A 311 -4.49 -28.89 6.12
N LEU A 312 -5.28 -29.36 5.15
CA LEU A 312 -6.68 -29.73 5.35
C LEU A 312 -6.82 -30.97 6.25
N VAL A 313 -6.04 -32.02 6.00
CA VAL A 313 -6.04 -33.24 6.83
C VAL A 313 -5.63 -32.92 8.27
N MET A 314 -4.61 -32.09 8.47
CA MET A 314 -4.15 -31.70 9.80
C MET A 314 -5.19 -30.87 10.57
N ASN A 315 -6.04 -30.11 9.87
CA ASN A 315 -7.12 -29.39 10.52
C ASN A 315 -8.20 -30.31 11.13
N GLU A 316 -8.42 -31.47 10.53
CA GLU A 316 -9.41 -32.46 11.00
C GLU A 316 -8.84 -33.40 12.08
N SER A 317 -7.52 -33.39 12.30
CA SER A 317 -6.86 -34.22 13.29
C SER A 317 -7.32 -33.93 14.72
N GLN A 318 -7.61 -34.99 15.49
CA GLN A 318 -7.95 -34.88 16.91
C GLN A 318 -6.77 -34.46 17.79
N LEU A 319 -5.54 -34.69 17.32
CA LEU A 319 -4.27 -34.51 18.06
C LEU A 319 -3.58 -33.16 17.78
N GLY A 320 -4.28 -32.20 17.18
CA GLY A 320 -3.70 -30.89 16.86
C GLY A 320 -4.47 -30.02 15.89
N GLY A 321 -5.60 -30.50 15.35
CA GLY A 321 -6.46 -29.74 14.46
C GLY A 321 -7.44 -28.81 15.18
N MET A 322 -7.83 -27.73 14.50
CA MET A 322 -8.83 -26.78 14.99
C MET A 322 -10.27 -27.18 14.64
N GLY A 323 -10.48 -28.11 13.70
CA GLY A 323 -11.80 -28.47 13.21
C GLY A 323 -12.50 -27.30 12.50
N LEU A 324 -11.73 -26.45 11.82
CA LEU A 324 -12.27 -25.33 11.04
C LEU A 324 -13.07 -25.86 9.84
N PRO A 325 -14.08 -25.10 9.36
CA PRO A 325 -14.72 -25.41 8.08
C PRO A 325 -13.66 -25.53 6.96
N PRO A 326 -13.61 -26.65 6.22
CA PRO A 326 -12.59 -26.85 5.18
C PRO A 326 -12.57 -25.72 4.15
N ALA A 327 -13.75 -25.23 3.74
CA ALA A 327 -13.88 -24.11 2.81
C ALA A 327 -13.15 -22.84 3.27
N LEU A 328 -13.13 -22.54 4.57
CA LEU A 328 -12.41 -21.39 5.11
C LEU A 328 -10.89 -21.56 4.95
N LEU A 329 -10.37 -22.75 5.24
CA LEU A 329 -8.94 -23.06 5.05
C LEU A 329 -8.54 -23.05 3.57
N ILE A 330 -9.40 -23.57 2.69
CA ILE A 330 -9.17 -23.56 1.25
C ILE A 330 -8.97 -22.12 0.76
N VAL A 331 -9.88 -21.21 1.12
CA VAL A 331 -9.79 -19.81 0.72
C VAL A 331 -8.53 -19.14 1.27
N GLN A 332 -8.24 -19.32 2.56
CA GLN A 332 -7.13 -18.63 3.18
C GLN A 332 -5.78 -19.18 2.70
N PHE A 333 -5.65 -20.50 2.53
CA PHE A 333 -4.46 -21.08 1.92
C PHE A 333 -4.26 -20.56 0.50
N ALA A 334 -5.31 -20.60 -0.34
CA ALA A 334 -5.25 -20.13 -1.71
C ALA A 334 -4.87 -18.64 -1.79
N LYS A 335 -5.50 -17.77 -1.00
CA LYS A 335 -5.16 -16.35 -0.91
C LYS A 335 -3.69 -16.14 -0.55
N GLY A 336 -3.19 -16.85 0.47
CA GLY A 336 -1.79 -16.77 0.87
C GLY A 336 -0.84 -17.23 -0.24
N ALA A 337 -1.14 -18.38 -0.85
CA ALA A 337 -0.35 -18.96 -1.92
C ALA A 337 -0.26 -18.04 -3.14
N LEU A 338 -1.39 -17.55 -3.64
CA LEU A 338 -1.43 -16.69 -4.82
C LEU A 338 -0.81 -15.31 -4.59
N ALA A 339 -0.81 -14.80 -3.36
CA ALA A 339 -0.09 -13.58 -2.99
C ALA A 339 1.46 -13.72 -3.06
N SER A 340 1.99 -14.91 -3.40
CA SER A 340 3.40 -15.07 -3.77
C SER A 340 3.71 -14.62 -5.20
N LEU A 341 2.70 -14.65 -6.07
CA LEU A 341 2.82 -14.40 -7.49
C LEU A 341 2.79 -12.91 -7.78
N ASP A 342 1.63 -12.29 -7.58
CA ASP A 342 1.39 -10.88 -7.83
C ASP A 342 0.09 -10.41 -7.14
N PRO A 343 -0.19 -9.09 -7.08
CA PRO A 343 -1.39 -8.55 -6.42
C PRO A 343 -2.73 -8.80 -7.14
N TYR A 344 -2.71 -9.26 -8.38
CA TYR A 344 -3.87 -9.38 -9.27
C TYR A 344 -4.33 -10.83 -9.48
N THR A 345 -3.46 -11.81 -9.23
CA THR A 345 -3.84 -13.22 -9.29
C THR A 345 -4.70 -13.61 -8.09
N VAL A 346 -6.01 -13.76 -8.31
CA VAL A 346 -7.01 -14.11 -7.30
C VAL A 346 -8.02 -15.13 -7.83
N ILE A 347 -8.55 -15.96 -6.94
CA ILE A 347 -9.70 -16.83 -7.26
C ILE A 347 -10.99 -16.09 -6.91
N TYR A 348 -11.91 -16.00 -7.87
CA TYR A 348 -13.28 -15.62 -7.63
C TYR A 348 -14.09 -16.86 -7.20
N TRP A 349 -14.45 -16.92 -5.93
CA TRP A 349 -15.21 -18.04 -5.36
C TRP A 349 -16.67 -18.01 -5.82
N PRO A 350 -17.45 -19.12 -5.72
CA PRO A 350 -18.80 -19.22 -6.28
C PRO A 350 -19.75 -18.08 -5.88
N SER A 351 -19.75 -17.72 -4.59
CA SER A 351 -20.57 -16.61 -4.08
C SER A 351 -20.18 -15.24 -4.67
N GLN A 352 -18.90 -15.05 -4.98
CA GLN A 352 -18.36 -13.85 -5.61
C GLN A 352 -18.60 -13.84 -7.12
N ALA A 353 -18.43 -14.99 -7.78
CA ALA A 353 -18.70 -15.15 -9.21
C ALA A 353 -20.17 -14.83 -9.51
N LYS A 354 -21.12 -15.33 -8.71
CA LYS A 354 -22.54 -15.01 -8.83
C LYS A 354 -22.84 -13.51 -8.71
N LYS A 355 -22.13 -12.80 -7.81
CA LYS A 355 -22.26 -11.34 -7.67
C LYS A 355 -21.66 -10.60 -8.86
N PHE A 356 -20.52 -11.07 -9.35
CA PHE A 356 -19.83 -10.52 -10.51
C PHE A 356 -20.66 -10.67 -11.78
N GLU A 357 -21.23 -11.85 -12.04
CA GLU A 357 -22.15 -12.10 -13.16
C GLU A 357 -23.38 -11.19 -13.09
N LYS A 358 -23.99 -11.02 -11.91
CA LYS A 358 -25.10 -10.07 -11.71
C LYS A 358 -24.70 -8.63 -12.05
N ALA A 359 -23.50 -8.22 -11.65
CA ALA A 359 -22.97 -6.89 -11.96
C ALA A 359 -22.71 -6.70 -13.47
N LEU A 360 -22.13 -7.71 -14.14
CA LEU A 360 -21.88 -7.67 -15.58
C LEU A 360 -23.17 -7.71 -16.42
N THR A 361 -24.16 -8.48 -15.98
CA THR A 361 -25.47 -8.58 -16.66
C THR A 361 -26.40 -7.41 -16.35
N ASN A 362 -25.96 -6.46 -15.52
CA ASN A 362 -26.74 -5.33 -15.01
C ASN A 362 -28.07 -5.77 -14.36
N GLN A 363 -28.13 -7.01 -13.86
CA GLN A 363 -29.29 -7.57 -13.15
C GLN A 363 -29.17 -7.23 -11.66
N PHE A 364 -29.25 -5.94 -11.35
CA PHE A 364 -29.32 -5.48 -9.97
C PHE A 364 -30.76 -5.64 -9.46
N THR A 365 -30.96 -6.53 -8.50
CA THR A 365 -32.21 -6.59 -7.75
C THR A 365 -32.18 -5.49 -6.69
N GLY A 366 -32.88 -4.38 -6.94
CA GLY A 366 -33.10 -3.35 -5.91
C GLY A 366 -34.08 -3.85 -4.84
N ILE A 367 -34.02 -3.26 -3.64
CA ILE A 367 -35.02 -3.53 -2.59
C ILE A 367 -36.39 -2.87 -2.88
N GLY A 368 -36.50 -2.11 -3.97
CA GLY A 368 -37.74 -1.45 -4.38
C GLY A 368 -37.92 -0.05 -3.80
N ILE A 369 -36.84 0.70 -3.60
CA ILE A 369 -36.89 2.08 -3.12
C ILE A 369 -36.31 3.06 -4.15
N ARG A 370 -36.86 4.26 -4.20
CA ARG A 370 -36.17 5.45 -4.71
C ARG A 370 -35.65 6.22 -3.52
N PHE A 371 -34.42 6.71 -3.58
CA PHE A 371 -33.85 7.56 -2.54
C PHE A 371 -33.25 8.83 -3.16
N SER A 372 -33.24 9.91 -2.39
CA SER A 372 -32.55 11.16 -2.74
C SER A 372 -31.16 11.16 -2.11
N LYS A 373 -30.20 11.74 -2.84
CA LYS A 373 -28.83 11.99 -2.37
C LYS A 373 -28.54 13.51 -2.22
N GLU A 374 -29.55 14.35 -2.38
CA GLU A 374 -29.38 15.82 -2.33
C GLU A 374 -29.20 16.34 -0.90
N ASP A 375 -29.65 15.60 0.11
CA ASP A 375 -29.55 15.96 1.53
C ASP A 375 -28.31 15.32 2.21
N GLU A 376 -27.89 15.87 3.36
CA GLU A 376 -26.80 15.32 4.20
C GLU A 376 -27.05 13.88 4.69
N SER A 377 -28.30 13.40 4.60
CA SER A 377 -28.69 12.02 4.88
C SER A 377 -29.57 11.47 3.74
N PRO A 378 -29.35 10.22 3.31
CA PRO A 378 -30.17 9.61 2.25
C PRO A 378 -31.60 9.40 2.74
N LYS A 379 -32.58 10.00 2.05
CA LYS A 379 -34.01 9.86 2.33
C LYS A 379 -34.70 8.95 1.34
N VAL A 380 -35.64 8.14 1.81
CA VAL A 380 -36.47 7.28 0.96
C VAL A 380 -37.56 8.15 0.32
N LEU A 381 -37.43 8.41 -0.99
CA LEU A 381 -38.40 9.20 -1.76
C LEU A 381 -39.70 8.43 -2.00
N SER A 382 -39.60 7.13 -2.31
CA SER A 382 -40.76 6.29 -2.54
C SER A 382 -40.42 4.83 -2.38
N VAL A 383 -41.38 4.05 -1.90
CA VAL A 383 -41.32 2.59 -1.84
C VAL A 383 -42.24 2.02 -2.92
N LEU A 384 -41.72 1.15 -3.77
CA LEU A 384 -42.46 0.53 -4.86
C LEU A 384 -43.37 -0.57 -4.30
N PRO A 385 -44.66 -0.64 -4.68
CA PRO A 385 -45.57 -1.69 -4.24
C PRO A 385 -45.07 -3.09 -4.57
N ASP A 386 -45.39 -4.07 -3.71
CA ASP A 386 -45.03 -5.49 -3.90
C ASP A 386 -43.52 -5.76 -4.05
N THR A 387 -42.70 -4.93 -3.42
CA THR A 387 -41.24 -5.12 -3.33
C THR A 387 -40.82 -5.51 -1.92
N PRO A 388 -39.59 -6.03 -1.72
CA PRO A 388 -39.08 -6.33 -0.38
C PRO A 388 -39.19 -5.16 0.60
N ALA A 389 -38.96 -3.92 0.15
CA ALA A 389 -39.13 -2.73 0.98
C ALA A 389 -40.59 -2.50 1.40
N TYR A 390 -41.54 -2.70 0.49
CA TYR A 390 -42.97 -2.60 0.79
C TYR A 390 -43.43 -3.61 1.85
N HIS A 391 -43.01 -4.87 1.69
CA HIS A 391 -43.33 -5.95 2.62
C HIS A 391 -42.63 -5.81 3.98
N SER A 392 -41.55 -5.03 4.05
CA SER A 392 -40.83 -4.74 5.31
C SER A 392 -41.44 -3.59 6.13
N GLY A 393 -42.48 -2.92 5.62
CA GLY A 393 -43.08 -1.75 6.27
C GLY A 393 -42.24 -0.48 6.16
N LEU A 394 -41.31 -0.43 5.19
CA LEU A 394 -40.56 0.79 4.89
C LEU A 394 -41.51 1.81 4.26
N GLU A 395 -41.47 3.06 4.75
CA GLU A 395 -42.28 4.16 4.22
C GLU A 395 -41.39 5.26 3.61
N ALA A 396 -41.98 6.14 2.82
CA ALA A 396 -41.30 7.33 2.31
C ALA A 396 -41.17 8.40 3.42
N GLY A 397 -40.02 9.07 3.49
CA GLY A 397 -39.72 10.07 4.53
C GLY A 397 -38.24 10.19 4.81
#